data_AF-A0A3P9JI59-F1
#
_entry.id   AF-A0A3P9JI59-F1
#
_cell.length_a   1.000
_cell.length_b   1.000
_cell.length_c   1.000
_cell.angle_alpha   90.00
_cell.angle_beta   90.00
_cell.angle_gamma   90.00
#
_symmetry.space_group_name_H-M   'P 1'
#
loop_
_entity.id
_entity.type
_entity.pdbx_description
1 polymer ?
#
loop_
_entity_poly.entity_id
_entity_poly.type
_entity_poly.pdbx_seq_one_letter_code
_entity_poly.pdbx_strand_id
1 'polypeptide(L)'
;MNRMNAEEMIRRAEPLFFWVGAFTLASFALWLLYRLVTGFRIWVLGNGTLLSPKLGKWAVVTGATDGIGKSYAEELARRGFAMMLISRSQEKLDDVAKSLEEQFGVETKTIAVDFGKTDIYPKIEAGLVGLEIGVLVNNVGVSYHYPEYYLNIPDLDNFLTNMINVNMTSVCQMTRLVLPGMVNRAKGVILNISSASGMYPLPLLTVYSATKAFMDFFSRGLQEEYRRQGIIIQSVLPFFVATKMTRIRKPTLDKPTPERYVAAELTTVGLQNQTNGYFPHAVMGWVTTKLVPTSIVIFLGASMNRVQRSGYLHRRKLREMKNGASLKSE
;
A
#
# COMPACT_ATOMS: atom_id res chain seq x y z
N MET A 1 45.11 44.29 30.93
CA MET A 1 44.10 43.33 30.42
C MET A 1 44.60 42.83 29.07
N ASN A 2 45.28 41.68 29.03
CA ASN A 2 45.90 41.16 27.80
C ASN A 2 44.80 40.75 26.80
N ARG A 3 44.69 41.46 25.67
CA ARG A 3 43.85 41.02 24.56
C ARG A 3 44.53 39.82 23.91
N MET A 4 43.89 38.66 23.95
CA MET A 4 44.37 37.50 23.17
C MET A 4 44.46 37.86 21.68
N ASN A 5 45.57 37.50 21.04
CA ASN A 5 45.72 37.49 19.59
C ASN A 5 44.80 36.41 18.98
N ALA A 6 44.20 36.69 17.82
CA ALA A 6 43.38 35.76 17.06
C ALA A 6 44.08 34.41 16.78
N GLU A 7 45.39 34.40 16.55
CA GLU A 7 46.16 33.15 16.34
C GLU A 7 46.16 32.24 17.57
N GLU A 8 46.25 32.84 18.77
CA GLU A 8 46.26 32.07 20.02
C GLU A 8 44.86 31.55 20.37
N MET A 9 43.81 32.27 19.95
CA MET A 9 42.43 31.78 19.99
C MET A 9 42.22 30.58 19.05
N ILE A 10 42.71 30.66 17.81
CA ILE A 10 42.58 29.58 16.82
C ILE A 10 43.31 28.33 17.30
N ARG A 11 44.56 28.47 17.77
CA ARG A 11 45.37 27.35 18.25
C ARG A 11 44.80 26.67 19.50
N ARG A 12 44.10 27.42 20.37
CA ARG A 12 43.34 26.84 21.50
C ARG A 12 42.05 26.13 21.05
N ALA A 13 41.46 26.55 19.94
CA ALA A 13 40.24 25.96 19.40
C ALA A 13 40.50 24.76 18.46
N GLU A 14 41.72 24.58 17.94
CA GLU A 14 42.11 23.45 17.07
C GLU A 14 41.72 22.07 17.62
N PRO A 15 42.03 21.70 18.89
CA PRO A 15 41.63 20.40 19.44
C PRO A 15 40.10 20.25 19.50
N LEU A 16 39.38 21.33 19.81
CA LEU A 16 37.92 21.32 19.85
C LEU A 16 37.34 21.06 18.46
N PHE A 17 37.81 21.77 17.43
CA PHE A 17 37.37 21.57 16.05
C PHE A 17 37.73 20.16 15.54
N PHE A 18 38.90 19.64 15.90
CA PHE A 18 39.28 18.27 15.60
C PHE A 18 38.30 17.27 16.20
N TRP A 19 38.00 17.37 17.51
CA TRP A 19 37.07 16.44 18.18
C TRP A 19 35.64 16.56 17.66
N VAL A 20 35.16 17.77 17.35
CA VAL A 20 33.86 17.99 16.70
C VAL A 20 33.83 17.33 15.32
N GLY A 21 34.88 17.50 14.51
CA GLY A 21 35.01 16.88 13.20
C GLY A 21 35.06 15.35 13.28
N ALA A 22 35.88 14.81 14.18
CA ALA A 22 36.02 13.37 14.41
C ALA A 22 34.70 12.75 14.88
N PHE A 23 34.01 13.39 15.83
CA PHE A 23 32.70 12.93 16.31
C PHE A 23 31.64 12.99 15.20
N THR A 24 31.64 14.02 14.38
CA THR A 24 30.72 14.15 13.24
C THR A 24 30.95 13.04 12.21
N LEU A 25 32.22 12.78 11.85
CA LEU A 25 32.57 11.71 10.92
C LEU A 25 32.20 10.33 11.47
N ALA A 26 32.49 10.07 12.75
CA ALA A 26 32.13 8.82 13.42
C ALA A 26 30.60 8.62 13.46
N SER A 27 29.85 9.69 13.80
CA SER A 27 28.39 9.67 13.81
C SER A 27 27.80 9.41 12.43
N PHE A 28 28.37 10.03 11.39
CA PHE A 28 27.96 9.81 10.00
C PHE A 28 28.28 8.38 9.54
N ALA A 29 29.47 7.86 9.85
CA ALA A 29 29.87 6.50 9.54
C ALA A 29 28.98 5.47 10.22
N LEU A 30 28.67 5.65 11.51
CA LEU A 30 27.76 4.79 12.26
C LEU A 30 26.34 4.85 11.70
N TRP A 31 25.85 6.04 11.36
CA TRP A 31 24.55 6.21 10.70
C TRP A 31 24.50 5.50 9.35
N LEU A 32 25.55 5.62 8.52
CA LEU A 32 25.64 4.96 7.23
C LEU A 32 25.67 3.44 7.38
N LEU A 33 26.50 2.93 8.30
CA LEU A 33 26.58 1.50 8.61
C LEU A 33 25.22 0.97 9.08
N TYR A 34 24.55 1.67 10.00
CA TYR A 34 23.20 1.31 10.45
C TYR A 34 22.21 1.26 9.29
N ARG A 35 22.25 2.22 8.35
CA ARG A 35 21.40 2.24 7.16
C ARG A 35 21.69 1.07 6.22
N LEU A 36 22.97 0.74 5.99
CA LEU A 36 23.37 -0.38 5.14
C LEU A 36 22.94 -1.73 5.75
N VAL A 37 23.18 -1.94 7.04
CA VAL A 37 22.77 -3.16 7.75
C VAL A 37 21.25 -3.30 7.76
N THR A 38 20.52 -2.20 8.03
CA THR A 38 19.06 -2.20 8.00
C THR A 38 18.52 -2.49 6.60
N GLY A 39 19.11 -1.87 5.57
CA GLY A 39 18.75 -2.12 4.18
C GLY A 39 19.01 -3.58 3.77
N PHE A 40 20.16 -4.13 4.14
CA PHE A 40 20.49 -5.53 3.91
C PHE A 40 19.50 -6.48 4.62
N ARG A 41 19.17 -6.20 5.88
CA ARG A 41 18.17 -6.97 6.63
C ARG A 41 16.81 -6.98 5.94
N ILE A 42 16.34 -5.83 5.46
CA ILE A 42 15.02 -5.72 4.83
C ILE A 42 14.99 -6.39 3.46
N TRP A 43 15.96 -6.08 2.60
CA TRP A 43 15.86 -6.38 1.16
C TRP A 43 16.62 -7.65 0.74
N VAL A 44 17.52 -8.16 1.58
CA VAL A 44 18.28 -9.40 1.30
C VAL A 44 17.82 -10.53 2.20
N LEU A 45 17.75 -10.32 3.52
CA LEU A 45 17.32 -11.36 4.46
C LEU A 45 15.79 -11.50 4.54
N GLY A 46 15.10 -10.35 4.59
CA GLY A 46 13.65 -10.31 4.79
C GLY A 46 13.20 -10.92 6.12
N ASN A 47 11.89 -11.13 6.25
CA ASN A 47 11.24 -11.73 7.40
C ASN A 47 10.22 -12.80 6.97
N GLY A 48 10.69 -13.79 6.23
CA GLY A 48 9.83 -14.82 5.61
C GLY A 48 9.04 -15.67 6.60
N THR A 49 9.49 -15.79 7.85
CA THR A 49 8.93 -16.72 8.84
C THR A 49 7.88 -16.11 9.78
N LEU A 50 7.76 -14.78 9.83
CA LEU A 50 6.83 -14.10 10.75
C LEU A 50 5.38 -14.50 10.47
N LEU A 51 5.00 -14.52 9.20
CA LEU A 51 3.66 -14.86 8.77
C LEU A 51 3.49 -16.37 8.72
N SER A 52 2.87 -16.90 9.76
CA SER A 52 2.46 -18.29 9.85
C SER A 52 1.11 -18.41 10.59
N PRO A 53 0.39 -19.53 10.43
CA PRO A 53 -0.88 -19.78 11.13
C PRO A 53 -0.78 -19.72 12.66
N LYS A 54 0.44 -19.67 13.23
CA LYS A 54 0.66 -19.42 14.66
C LYS A 54 0.15 -18.05 15.13
N LEU A 55 0.00 -17.06 14.24
CA LEU A 55 -0.63 -15.77 14.52
C LEU A 55 -2.16 -15.88 14.70
N GLY A 56 -2.74 -16.91 14.09
CA GLY A 56 -4.16 -17.20 14.00
C GLY A 56 -4.42 -17.99 12.72
N LYS A 57 -5.30 -18.99 12.77
CA LYS A 57 -5.55 -19.93 11.67
C LYS A 57 -5.97 -19.21 10.37
N TRP A 58 -6.74 -18.13 10.48
CA TRP A 58 -7.37 -17.48 9.33
C TRP A 58 -6.65 -16.20 8.90
N ALA A 59 -6.55 -16.01 7.59
CA ALA A 59 -6.22 -14.74 6.96
C ALA A 59 -7.44 -14.18 6.23
N VAL A 60 -7.75 -12.91 6.45
CA VAL A 60 -8.84 -12.18 5.78
C VAL A 60 -8.25 -11.30 4.69
N VAL A 61 -8.74 -11.40 3.46
CA VAL A 61 -8.30 -10.54 2.34
C VAL A 61 -9.50 -9.86 1.70
N THR A 62 -9.50 -8.53 1.69
CA THR A 62 -10.51 -7.74 0.97
C THR A 62 -10.07 -7.44 -0.46
N GLY A 63 -11.01 -7.47 -1.41
CA GLY A 63 -10.67 -7.35 -2.84
C GLY A 63 -9.85 -8.54 -3.36
N ALA A 64 -10.10 -9.75 -2.85
CA ALA A 64 -9.32 -10.96 -3.09
C ALA A 64 -9.48 -11.62 -4.48
N THR A 65 -10.30 -11.08 -5.38
CA THR A 65 -10.67 -11.76 -6.64
C THR A 65 -9.74 -11.46 -7.83
N ASP A 66 -8.83 -10.49 -7.71
CA ASP A 66 -7.91 -10.12 -8.78
C ASP A 66 -6.68 -9.37 -8.26
N GLY A 67 -5.67 -9.23 -9.11
CA GLY A 67 -4.49 -8.40 -8.88
C GLY A 67 -3.79 -8.68 -7.54
N ILE A 68 -3.41 -7.59 -6.85
CA ILE A 68 -2.65 -7.65 -5.58
C ILE A 68 -3.41 -8.47 -4.52
N GLY A 69 -4.72 -8.29 -4.39
CA GLY A 69 -5.53 -9.01 -3.40
C GLY A 69 -5.54 -10.51 -3.64
N LYS A 70 -5.70 -10.94 -4.89
CA LYS A 70 -5.62 -12.36 -5.24
C LYS A 70 -4.24 -12.94 -4.91
N SER A 71 -3.16 -12.23 -5.25
CA SER A 71 -1.80 -12.69 -4.93
C SER A 71 -1.51 -12.74 -3.43
N TYR A 72 -2.09 -11.85 -2.62
CA TYR A 72 -2.05 -11.98 -1.16
C TYR A 72 -2.77 -13.25 -0.69
N ALA A 73 -3.95 -13.55 -1.25
CA ALA A 73 -4.68 -14.75 -0.89
C ALA A 73 -3.89 -16.02 -1.24
N GLU A 74 -3.31 -16.08 -2.44
CA GLU A 74 -2.46 -17.18 -2.88
C GLU A 74 -1.22 -17.36 -2.00
N GLU A 75 -0.53 -16.25 -1.68
CA GLU A 75 0.72 -16.36 -0.92
C GLU A 75 0.51 -16.61 0.58
N LEU A 76 -0.61 -16.16 1.15
CA LEU A 76 -1.01 -16.53 2.51
C LEU A 76 -1.50 -17.99 2.57
N ALA A 77 -2.26 -18.44 1.57
CA ALA A 77 -2.65 -19.85 1.46
C ALA A 77 -1.43 -20.78 1.34
N ARG A 78 -0.44 -20.40 0.52
CA ARG A 78 0.84 -21.13 0.40
C ARG A 78 1.59 -21.25 1.74
N ARG A 79 1.41 -20.28 2.65
CA ARG A 79 1.96 -20.30 4.01
C ARG A 79 1.10 -21.06 5.02
N GLY A 80 0.01 -21.69 4.57
CA GLY A 80 -0.86 -22.56 5.36
C GLY A 80 -2.01 -21.86 6.08
N PHE A 81 -2.32 -20.60 5.77
CA PHE A 81 -3.49 -19.94 6.34
C PHE A 81 -4.78 -20.46 5.70
N ALA A 82 -5.82 -20.66 6.53
CA ALA A 82 -7.18 -20.72 6.02
C ALA A 82 -7.61 -19.33 5.55
N MET A 83 -8.43 -19.24 4.50
CA MET A 83 -8.67 -17.98 3.81
C MET A 83 -10.12 -17.51 3.90
N MET A 84 -10.32 -16.32 4.44
CA MET A 84 -11.58 -15.58 4.34
C MET A 84 -11.46 -14.54 3.22
N LEU A 85 -12.13 -14.80 2.09
CA LEU A 85 -12.06 -13.99 0.88
C LEU A 85 -13.30 -13.08 0.79
N ILE A 86 -13.08 -11.76 0.69
CA ILE A 86 -14.17 -10.78 0.61
C ILE A 86 -14.04 -9.98 -0.68
N SER A 87 -15.09 -9.96 -1.50
CA SER A 87 -15.17 -9.20 -2.76
C SER A 87 -16.62 -9.05 -3.22
N ARG A 88 -16.84 -8.42 -4.38
CA ARG A 88 -18.19 -8.13 -4.90
C ARG A 88 -18.86 -9.31 -5.61
N SER A 89 -18.11 -10.11 -6.34
CA SER A 89 -18.63 -11.18 -7.20
C SER A 89 -18.46 -12.52 -6.52
N GLN A 90 -19.57 -13.20 -6.21
CA GLN A 90 -19.56 -14.53 -5.61
C GLN A 90 -18.90 -15.55 -6.52
N GLU A 91 -19.27 -15.57 -7.81
CA GLU A 91 -18.66 -16.45 -8.83
C GLU A 91 -17.12 -16.38 -8.83
N LYS A 92 -16.55 -15.17 -8.89
CA LYS A 92 -15.09 -15.01 -8.84
C LYS A 92 -14.47 -15.38 -7.49
N LEU A 93 -15.21 -15.20 -6.41
CA LEU A 93 -14.77 -15.64 -5.08
C LEU A 93 -14.70 -17.16 -5.04
N ASP A 94 -15.69 -17.85 -5.59
CA ASP A 94 -15.76 -19.31 -5.63
C ASP A 94 -14.63 -19.88 -6.51
N ASP A 95 -14.33 -19.25 -7.65
CA ASP A 95 -13.20 -19.62 -8.50
C ASP A 95 -11.86 -19.52 -7.77
N VAL A 96 -11.64 -18.41 -7.05
CA VAL A 96 -10.40 -18.23 -6.28
C VAL A 96 -10.35 -19.20 -5.10
N ALA A 97 -11.44 -19.34 -4.35
CA ALA A 97 -11.56 -20.28 -3.23
C ALA A 97 -11.19 -21.70 -3.65
N LYS A 98 -11.84 -22.21 -4.70
CA LYS A 98 -11.57 -23.54 -5.27
C LYS A 98 -10.10 -23.68 -5.69
N SER A 99 -9.55 -22.68 -6.37
CA SER A 99 -8.14 -22.70 -6.77
C SER A 99 -7.18 -22.75 -5.57
N LEU A 100 -7.51 -22.11 -4.45
CA LEU A 100 -6.66 -22.14 -3.25
C LEU A 100 -6.77 -23.48 -2.52
N GLU A 101 -7.98 -24.05 -2.45
CA GLU A 101 -8.24 -25.37 -1.88
C GLU A 101 -7.49 -26.45 -2.67
N GLU A 102 -7.58 -26.44 -3.99
CA GLU A 102 -6.94 -27.42 -4.87
C GLU A 102 -5.40 -27.31 -4.85
N GLN A 103 -4.85 -26.10 -4.85
CA GLN A 103 -3.40 -25.90 -4.92
C GLN A 103 -2.67 -26.01 -3.58
N PHE A 104 -3.32 -25.61 -2.49
CA PHE A 104 -2.66 -25.48 -1.18
C PHE A 104 -3.31 -26.31 -0.07
N GLY A 105 -4.47 -26.93 -0.31
CA GLY A 105 -5.16 -27.77 0.68
C GLY A 105 -5.64 -27.00 1.91
N VAL A 106 -5.88 -25.69 1.77
CA VAL A 106 -6.34 -24.83 2.88
C VAL A 106 -7.85 -24.70 2.88
N GLU A 107 -8.46 -24.51 4.05
CA GLU A 107 -9.89 -24.17 4.16
C GLU A 107 -10.16 -22.77 3.61
N THR A 108 -11.28 -22.58 2.91
CA THR A 108 -11.71 -21.26 2.48
C THR A 108 -13.15 -20.92 2.89
N LYS A 109 -13.41 -19.64 3.06
CA LYS A 109 -14.73 -19.04 3.25
C LYS A 109 -14.82 -17.77 2.41
N THR A 110 -16.01 -17.47 1.90
CA THR A 110 -16.23 -16.33 1.01
C THR A 110 -17.36 -15.45 1.52
N ILE A 111 -17.24 -14.13 1.33
CA ILE A 111 -18.31 -13.17 1.61
C ILE A 111 -18.44 -12.20 0.43
N ALA A 112 -19.53 -12.32 -0.33
CA ALA A 112 -19.87 -11.36 -1.37
C ALA A 112 -20.55 -10.11 -0.80
N VAL A 113 -19.87 -8.96 -0.91
CA VAL A 113 -20.33 -7.63 -0.49
C VAL A 113 -19.73 -6.52 -1.36
N ASP A 114 -20.40 -5.37 -1.42
CA ASP A 114 -19.90 -4.17 -2.08
C ASP A 114 -19.49 -3.11 -1.06
N PHE A 115 -18.18 -2.86 -0.96
CA PHE A 115 -17.61 -1.86 -0.06
C PHE A 115 -17.96 -0.41 -0.44
N GLY A 116 -18.65 -0.18 -1.56
CA GLY A 116 -19.31 1.10 -1.84
C GLY A 116 -20.49 1.38 -0.91
N LYS A 117 -21.02 0.35 -0.23
CA LYS A 117 -22.14 0.43 0.70
C LYS A 117 -21.67 0.31 2.16
N THR A 118 -22.45 0.86 3.09
CA THR A 118 -22.12 0.91 4.52
C THR A 118 -22.93 -0.07 5.38
N ASP A 119 -24.02 -0.61 4.87
CA ASP A 119 -24.91 -1.59 5.51
C ASP A 119 -24.36 -3.04 5.49
N ILE A 120 -23.19 -3.25 4.88
CA ILE A 120 -22.59 -4.58 4.68
C ILE A 120 -21.84 -5.13 5.89
N TYR A 121 -21.38 -4.27 6.82
CA TYR A 121 -20.48 -4.68 7.89
C TYR A 121 -21.08 -5.68 8.89
N PRO A 122 -22.38 -5.61 9.25
CA PRO A 122 -23.00 -6.66 10.07
C PRO A 122 -22.94 -8.05 9.42
N LYS A 123 -23.10 -8.15 8.09
CA LYS A 123 -22.94 -9.40 7.35
C LYS A 123 -21.51 -9.92 7.41
N ILE A 124 -20.52 -9.02 7.28
CA ILE A 124 -19.11 -9.37 7.41
C ILE A 124 -18.80 -9.86 8.82
N GLU A 125 -19.21 -9.09 9.84
CA GLU A 125 -19.02 -9.42 11.25
C GLU A 125 -19.56 -10.82 11.59
N ALA A 126 -20.80 -11.12 11.18
CA ALA A 126 -21.41 -12.44 11.35
C ALA A 126 -20.58 -13.56 10.69
N GLY A 127 -20.01 -13.30 9.50
CA GLY A 127 -19.16 -14.27 8.80
C GLY A 127 -17.77 -14.46 9.43
N LEU A 128 -17.30 -13.50 10.24
CA LEU A 128 -16.01 -13.58 10.95
C LEU A 128 -16.12 -14.23 12.34
N VAL A 129 -17.34 -14.40 12.88
CA VAL A 129 -17.56 -15.02 14.19
C VAL A 129 -16.90 -16.41 14.27
N GLY A 130 -16.16 -16.64 15.35
CA GLY A 130 -15.48 -17.91 15.61
C GLY A 130 -14.19 -18.13 14.83
N LEU A 131 -13.78 -17.22 13.95
CA LEU A 131 -12.51 -17.33 13.23
C LEU A 131 -11.37 -16.70 14.03
N GLU A 132 -10.32 -17.47 14.30
CA GLU A 132 -9.07 -16.93 14.85
C GLU A 132 -8.27 -16.24 13.74
N ILE A 133 -8.53 -14.95 13.52
CA ILE A 133 -7.91 -14.17 12.43
C ILE A 133 -6.51 -13.71 12.84
N GLY A 134 -5.48 -14.26 12.19
CA GLY A 134 -4.08 -13.90 12.40
C GLY A 134 -3.57 -12.80 11.46
N VAL A 135 -4.16 -12.67 10.28
CA VAL A 135 -3.77 -11.66 9.27
C VAL A 135 -5.01 -11.00 8.67
N LEU A 136 -5.02 -9.68 8.58
CA LEU A 136 -5.99 -8.91 7.79
C LEU A 136 -5.25 -8.14 6.70
N VAL A 137 -5.65 -8.33 5.44
CA VAL A 137 -5.18 -7.54 4.31
C VAL A 137 -6.32 -6.65 3.81
N ASN A 138 -6.28 -5.37 4.18
CA ASN A 138 -7.17 -4.35 3.66
C ASN A 138 -6.67 -3.88 2.29
N ASN A 139 -7.04 -4.63 1.25
CA ASN A 139 -6.62 -4.38 -0.12
C ASN A 139 -7.71 -3.75 -1.01
N VAL A 140 -9.00 -3.91 -0.67
CA VAL A 140 -10.07 -3.34 -1.48
C VAL A 140 -9.85 -1.85 -1.73
N GLY A 141 -10.04 -1.44 -2.98
CA GLY A 141 -9.78 -0.08 -3.40
C GLY A 141 -10.33 0.20 -4.78
N VAL A 142 -10.69 1.46 -5.03
CA VAL A 142 -11.06 2.00 -6.33
C VAL A 142 -10.22 3.24 -6.64
N SER A 143 -10.10 3.52 -7.93
CA SER A 143 -9.39 4.69 -8.46
C SER A 143 -10.20 5.31 -9.59
N TYR A 144 -9.67 6.38 -10.18
CA TYR A 144 -10.24 7.04 -11.32
C TYR A 144 -10.27 6.12 -12.54
N HIS A 145 -11.31 6.23 -13.37
CA HIS A 145 -11.35 5.59 -14.68
C HIS A 145 -10.26 6.16 -15.63
N TYR A 146 -9.96 7.44 -15.48
CA TYR A 146 -8.88 8.19 -16.11
C TYR A 146 -8.62 9.48 -15.31
N PRO A 147 -7.42 10.08 -15.36
CA PRO A 147 -7.16 11.32 -14.62
C PRO A 147 -8.05 12.46 -15.12
N GLU A 148 -8.65 13.22 -14.21
CA GLU A 148 -9.61 14.28 -14.55
C GLU A 148 -9.53 15.43 -13.54
N TYR A 149 -9.86 16.64 -13.99
CA TYR A 149 -10.00 17.79 -13.09
C TYR A 149 -11.19 17.59 -12.16
N TYR A 150 -11.06 17.99 -10.90
CA TYR A 150 -12.03 17.71 -9.83
C TYR A 150 -13.49 18.01 -10.23
N LEU A 151 -13.75 19.22 -10.76
CA LEU A 151 -15.09 19.64 -11.17
C LEU A 151 -15.62 18.96 -12.44
N ASN A 152 -14.75 18.26 -13.18
CA ASN A 152 -15.10 17.61 -14.45
C ASN A 152 -15.21 16.09 -14.30
N ILE A 153 -15.10 15.56 -13.08
CA ILE A 153 -15.27 14.14 -12.82
C ILE A 153 -16.73 13.77 -13.13
N PRO A 154 -16.99 12.78 -14.01
CA PRO A 154 -18.35 12.33 -14.29
C PRO A 154 -19.00 11.76 -13.03
N ASP A 155 -20.27 12.13 -12.80
CA ASP A 155 -21.06 11.66 -11.65
C ASP A 155 -20.32 11.88 -10.31
N LEU A 156 -19.93 13.14 -10.07
CA LEU A 156 -19.02 13.52 -8.98
C LEU A 156 -19.53 13.07 -7.60
N ASP A 157 -20.82 13.22 -7.30
CA ASP A 157 -21.36 12.87 -5.97
C ASP A 157 -21.23 11.37 -5.67
N ASN A 158 -21.59 10.52 -6.64
CA ASN A 158 -21.43 9.07 -6.51
C ASN A 158 -19.95 8.69 -6.51
N PHE A 159 -19.13 9.33 -7.34
CA PHE A 159 -17.69 9.10 -7.35
C PHE A 159 -17.06 9.38 -5.97
N LEU A 160 -17.40 10.52 -5.35
CA LEU A 160 -16.89 10.91 -4.03
C LEU A 160 -17.33 9.92 -2.96
N THR A 161 -18.62 9.61 -2.90
CA THR A 161 -19.19 8.68 -1.93
C THR A 161 -18.55 7.30 -2.04
N ASN A 162 -18.45 6.77 -3.28
CA ASN A 162 -17.84 5.48 -3.54
C ASN A 162 -16.34 5.45 -3.20
N MET A 163 -15.58 6.49 -3.57
CA MET A 163 -14.16 6.59 -3.24
C MET A 163 -13.92 6.61 -1.74
N ILE A 164 -14.70 7.38 -0.99
CA ILE A 164 -14.59 7.47 0.48
C ILE A 164 -14.97 6.13 1.12
N ASN A 165 -16.11 5.55 0.73
CA ASN A 165 -16.57 4.29 1.32
C ASN A 165 -15.58 3.14 1.06
N VAL A 166 -15.16 2.97 -0.19
CA VAL A 166 -14.30 1.85 -0.58
C VAL A 166 -12.85 2.04 -0.10
N ASN A 167 -12.28 3.25 -0.13
CA ASN A 167 -10.87 3.45 0.20
C ASN A 167 -10.61 3.87 1.66
N MET A 168 -11.58 4.49 2.35
CA MET A 168 -11.39 5.00 3.72
C MET A 168 -12.28 4.28 4.72
N THR A 169 -13.59 4.22 4.50
CA THR A 169 -14.51 3.59 5.46
C THR A 169 -14.23 2.10 5.63
N SER A 170 -13.94 1.40 4.52
CA SER A 170 -13.63 -0.04 4.52
C SER A 170 -12.46 -0.40 5.44
N VAL A 171 -11.34 0.32 5.35
CA VAL A 171 -10.13 0.02 6.14
C VAL A 171 -10.38 0.26 7.62
N CYS A 172 -11.12 1.31 7.98
CA CYS A 172 -11.49 1.58 9.36
C CYS A 172 -12.41 0.47 9.93
N GLN A 173 -13.46 0.12 9.19
CA GLN A 173 -14.45 -0.85 9.68
C GLN A 173 -13.89 -2.27 9.73
N MET A 174 -13.18 -2.72 8.70
CA MET A 174 -12.54 -4.04 8.72
C MET A 174 -11.51 -4.17 9.84
N THR A 175 -10.72 -3.11 10.07
CA THR A 175 -9.79 -3.06 11.21
C THR A 175 -10.56 -3.14 12.53
N ARG A 176 -11.64 -2.38 12.72
CA ARG A 176 -12.49 -2.43 13.92
C ARG A 176 -13.05 -3.83 14.19
N LEU A 177 -13.44 -4.56 13.15
CA LEU A 177 -14.00 -5.91 13.28
C LEU A 177 -12.96 -6.96 13.69
N VAL A 178 -11.70 -6.81 13.24
CA VAL A 178 -10.67 -7.85 13.43
C VAL A 178 -9.74 -7.56 14.61
N LEU A 179 -9.38 -6.29 14.82
CA LEU A 179 -8.35 -5.89 15.78
C LEU A 179 -8.63 -6.33 17.23
N PRO A 180 -9.87 -6.28 17.77
CA PRO A 180 -10.13 -6.71 19.15
C PRO A 180 -9.70 -8.16 19.42
N GLY A 181 -9.96 -9.05 18.46
CA GLY A 181 -9.55 -10.46 18.57
C GLY A 181 -8.03 -10.63 18.58
N MET A 182 -7.31 -9.86 17.76
CA MET A 182 -5.84 -9.89 17.74
C MET A 182 -5.25 -9.37 19.05
N VAL A 183 -5.79 -8.26 19.58
CA VAL A 183 -5.38 -7.65 20.85
C VAL A 183 -5.57 -8.62 22.01
N ASN A 184 -6.72 -9.30 22.09
CA ASN A 184 -6.98 -10.30 23.14
C ASN A 184 -5.96 -11.44 23.16
N ARG A 185 -5.35 -11.76 22.01
CA ARG A 185 -4.32 -12.80 21.88
C ARG A 185 -2.88 -12.25 21.87
N ALA A 186 -2.71 -10.94 21.97
CA ALA A 186 -1.45 -10.21 21.85
C ALA A 186 -0.61 -10.58 20.61
N LYS A 187 -1.28 -10.94 19.50
CA LYS A 187 -0.63 -11.32 18.24
C LYS A 187 -1.58 -11.11 17.06
N GLY A 188 -1.06 -10.54 15.99
CA GLY A 188 -1.79 -10.36 14.73
C GLY A 188 -1.10 -9.38 13.80
N VAL A 189 -1.43 -9.47 12.51
CA VAL A 189 -0.89 -8.59 11.46
C VAL A 189 -2.03 -7.94 10.68
N ILE A 190 -1.96 -6.63 10.48
CA ILE A 190 -2.84 -5.87 9.60
C ILE A 190 -2.00 -5.18 8.53
N LEU A 191 -2.27 -5.52 7.27
CA LEU A 191 -1.63 -4.91 6.09
C LEU A 191 -2.66 -4.01 5.40
N ASN A 192 -2.38 -2.71 5.38
CA ASN A 192 -3.26 -1.72 4.75
C ASN A 192 -2.62 -1.27 3.43
N ILE A 193 -3.26 -1.62 2.30
CA ILE A 193 -2.71 -1.37 0.97
C ILE A 193 -3.08 0.05 0.51
N SER A 194 -2.19 0.98 0.83
CA SER A 194 -2.21 2.36 0.37
C SER A 194 -1.70 2.46 -1.09
N SER A 195 -0.92 3.48 -1.42
CA SER A 195 -0.31 3.71 -2.74
C SER A 195 0.79 4.76 -2.62
N ALA A 196 1.79 4.69 -3.51
CA ALA A 196 2.74 5.77 -3.71
C ALA A 196 2.05 7.12 -4.05
N SER A 197 0.85 7.09 -4.64
CA SER A 197 0.04 8.30 -4.87
C SER A 197 -0.42 8.99 -3.59
N GLY A 198 -0.35 8.32 -2.42
CA GLY A 198 -0.62 8.91 -1.12
C GLY A 198 0.60 9.58 -0.47
N MET A 199 1.78 9.48 -1.08
CA MET A 199 3.02 10.05 -0.52
C MET A 199 3.14 11.56 -0.77
N TYR A 200 2.39 12.08 -1.73
CA TYR A 200 2.37 13.49 -2.12
C TYR A 200 1.06 13.81 -2.87
N PRO A 201 0.62 15.09 -2.89
CA PRO A 201 -0.54 15.49 -3.68
C PRO A 201 -0.36 15.15 -5.16
N LEU A 202 -1.35 14.49 -5.76
CA LEU A 202 -1.30 14.08 -7.16
C LEU A 202 -2.40 14.76 -7.99
N PRO A 203 -2.10 15.86 -8.71
CA PRO A 203 -3.10 16.57 -9.50
C PRO A 203 -3.78 15.68 -10.54
N LEU A 204 -5.08 15.90 -10.78
CA LEU A 204 -5.98 15.08 -11.61
C LEU A 204 -6.32 13.69 -11.04
N LEU A 205 -5.75 13.34 -9.87
CA LEU A 205 -6.08 12.14 -9.09
C LEU A 205 -6.28 12.48 -7.60
N THR A 206 -6.67 13.72 -7.32
CA THR A 206 -6.64 14.34 -5.98
C THR A 206 -7.38 13.53 -4.93
N VAL A 207 -8.61 13.07 -5.23
CA VAL A 207 -9.43 12.31 -4.26
C VAL A 207 -8.78 10.96 -3.96
N TYR A 208 -8.23 10.29 -4.97
CA TYR A 208 -7.52 9.01 -4.80
C TYR A 208 -6.27 9.19 -3.93
N SER A 209 -5.43 10.17 -4.29
CA SER A 209 -4.23 10.52 -3.53
C SER A 209 -4.56 10.81 -2.07
N ALA A 210 -5.60 11.62 -1.80
CA ALA A 210 -6.06 11.93 -0.44
C ALA A 210 -6.53 10.68 0.32
N THR A 211 -7.34 9.81 -0.29
CA THR A 211 -7.81 8.57 0.37
C THR A 211 -6.65 7.61 0.72
N LYS A 212 -5.61 7.57 -0.12
CA LYS A 212 -4.42 6.74 0.12
C LYS A 212 -3.50 7.36 1.18
N ALA A 213 -3.38 8.69 1.21
CA ALA A 213 -2.72 9.39 2.30
C ALA A 213 -3.43 9.11 3.65
N PHE A 214 -4.77 9.19 3.69
CA PHE A 214 -5.55 8.84 4.88
C PHE A 214 -5.22 7.43 5.38
N MET A 215 -5.24 6.44 4.49
CA MET A 215 -4.93 5.05 4.85
C MET A 215 -3.51 4.90 5.40
N ASP A 216 -2.53 5.62 4.86
CA ASP A 216 -1.17 5.62 5.37
C ASP A 216 -1.07 6.19 6.79
N PHE A 217 -1.65 7.37 7.01
CA PHE A 217 -1.65 8.01 8.33
C PHE A 217 -2.41 7.19 9.36
N PHE A 218 -3.58 6.65 8.99
CA PHE A 218 -4.37 5.76 9.82
C PHE A 218 -3.56 4.54 10.28
N SER A 219 -2.86 3.89 9.35
CA SER A 219 -2.05 2.70 9.64
C SER A 219 -0.88 3.00 10.57
N ARG A 220 -0.17 4.12 10.33
CA ARG A 220 0.96 4.52 11.18
C ARG A 220 0.52 4.94 12.58
N GLY A 221 -0.62 5.61 12.71
CA GLY A 221 -1.22 5.94 14.00
C GLY A 221 -1.52 4.68 14.81
N LEU A 222 -2.30 3.75 14.23
CA LEU A 222 -2.63 2.49 14.89
C LEU A 222 -1.39 1.65 15.22
N GLN A 223 -0.37 1.66 14.37
CA GLN A 223 0.86 0.92 14.68
C GLN A 223 1.51 1.40 15.99
N GLU A 224 1.54 2.70 16.26
CA GLU A 224 2.08 3.21 17.53
C GLU A 224 1.14 2.94 18.71
N GLU A 225 -0.18 2.96 18.50
CA GLU A 225 -1.17 2.62 19.53
C GLU A 225 -1.07 1.15 19.98
N TYR A 226 -0.85 0.21 19.05
CA TYR A 226 -0.95 -1.23 19.30
C TYR A 226 0.37 -2.00 19.27
N ARG A 227 1.52 -1.39 18.90
CA ARG A 227 2.82 -2.10 18.85
C ARG A 227 3.20 -2.80 20.16
N ARG A 228 2.85 -2.20 21.32
CA ARG A 228 3.17 -2.75 22.64
C ARG A 228 2.25 -3.90 23.04
N GLN A 229 1.16 -4.10 22.29
CA GLN A 229 0.19 -5.18 22.47
C GLN A 229 0.48 -6.36 21.53
N GLY A 230 1.66 -6.39 20.90
CA GLY A 230 2.09 -7.48 20.01
C GLY A 230 1.44 -7.45 18.62
N ILE A 231 0.79 -6.35 18.25
CA ILE A 231 0.15 -6.20 16.94
C ILE A 231 1.11 -5.51 15.97
N ILE A 232 1.16 -6.03 14.74
CA ILE A 232 1.91 -5.42 13.64
C ILE A 232 0.91 -4.86 12.65
N ILE A 233 0.96 -3.56 12.43
CA ILE A 233 0.15 -2.82 11.46
C ILE A 233 1.12 -2.15 10.50
N GLN A 234 1.01 -2.50 9.23
CA GLN A 234 1.90 -2.01 8.19
C GLN A 234 1.13 -1.24 7.13
N SER A 235 1.63 -0.04 6.82
CA SER A 235 1.21 0.74 5.66
C SER A 235 2.03 0.34 4.45
N VAL A 236 1.37 -0.12 3.39
CA VAL A 236 2.00 -0.58 2.16
C VAL A 236 1.68 0.39 1.02
N LEU A 237 2.69 1.01 0.43
CA LEU A 237 2.57 2.08 -0.57
C LEU A 237 3.13 1.63 -1.93
N PRO A 238 2.45 0.73 -2.64
CA PRO A 238 2.90 0.27 -3.95
C PRO A 238 3.00 1.42 -4.96
N PHE A 239 4.03 1.40 -5.80
CA PHE A 239 3.98 2.06 -7.11
C PHE A 239 3.17 1.18 -8.08
N PHE A 240 3.29 1.41 -9.39
CA PHE A 240 2.54 0.62 -10.37
C PHE A 240 2.86 -0.88 -10.26
N VAL A 241 1.80 -1.69 -10.17
CA VAL A 241 1.84 -3.15 -10.28
C VAL A 241 0.97 -3.55 -11.48
N ALA A 242 1.40 -4.54 -12.26
CA ALA A 242 0.72 -4.97 -13.48
C ALA A 242 -0.62 -5.68 -13.16
N THR A 243 -1.71 -4.91 -13.10
CA THR A 243 -3.05 -5.40 -12.76
C THR A 243 -4.09 -4.88 -13.74
N LYS A 244 -5.30 -5.44 -13.71
CA LYS A 244 -6.43 -4.91 -14.51
C LYS A 244 -6.77 -3.46 -14.14
N MET A 245 -6.62 -3.08 -12.87
CA MET A 245 -6.88 -1.71 -12.40
C MET A 245 -5.91 -0.71 -13.02
N THR A 246 -4.61 -1.03 -13.08
CA THR A 246 -3.59 -0.15 -13.66
C THR A 246 -3.53 -0.20 -15.19
N ARG A 247 -4.21 -1.17 -15.82
CA ARG A 247 -4.24 -1.43 -17.27
C ARG A 247 -2.86 -1.70 -17.88
N ILE A 248 -1.89 -2.08 -17.05
CA ILE A 248 -0.54 -2.45 -17.48
C ILE A 248 -0.56 -3.94 -17.87
N ARG A 249 -0.22 -4.25 -19.13
CA ARG A 249 -0.22 -5.62 -19.65
C ARG A 249 1.14 -6.31 -19.59
N LYS A 250 2.21 -5.55 -19.76
CA LYS A 250 3.58 -6.09 -19.78
C LYS A 250 4.30 -5.68 -18.48
N PRO A 251 4.67 -6.63 -17.62
CA PRO A 251 5.43 -6.32 -16.42
C PRO A 251 6.85 -5.84 -16.79
N THR A 252 7.38 -4.93 -15.98
CA THR A 252 8.75 -4.41 -16.07
C THR A 252 9.40 -4.46 -14.69
N LEU A 253 10.69 -4.13 -14.58
CA LEU A 253 11.39 -4.14 -13.30
C LEU A 253 10.71 -3.24 -12.25
N ASP A 254 10.23 -2.07 -12.66
CA ASP A 254 9.52 -1.09 -11.83
C ASP A 254 8.00 -1.31 -11.80
N LYS A 255 7.47 -2.21 -12.63
CA LYS A 255 6.04 -2.58 -12.70
C LYS A 255 5.90 -4.09 -12.62
N PRO A 256 6.19 -4.69 -11.44
CA PRO A 256 6.20 -6.14 -11.28
C PRO A 256 4.80 -6.73 -11.49
N THR A 257 4.75 -8.06 -11.65
CA THR A 257 3.47 -8.78 -11.52
C THR A 257 2.99 -8.73 -10.07
N PRO A 258 1.69 -8.92 -9.83
CA PRO A 258 1.13 -8.95 -8.47
C PRO A 258 1.78 -10.02 -7.59
N GLU A 259 2.09 -11.18 -8.13
CA GLU A 259 2.69 -12.31 -7.41
C GLU A 259 4.10 -11.95 -6.96
N ARG A 260 4.92 -11.38 -7.86
CA ARG A 260 6.28 -10.93 -7.52
C ARG A 260 6.27 -9.80 -6.50
N TYR A 261 5.32 -8.87 -6.64
CA TYR A 261 5.17 -7.75 -5.71
C TYR A 261 4.82 -8.26 -4.30
N VAL A 262 3.78 -9.09 -4.17
CA VAL A 262 3.31 -9.59 -2.88
C VAL A 262 4.34 -10.51 -2.22
N ALA A 263 4.99 -11.39 -2.99
CA ALA A 263 6.05 -12.25 -2.45
C ALA A 263 7.18 -11.42 -1.81
N ALA A 264 7.57 -10.31 -2.45
CA ALA A 264 8.55 -9.39 -1.88
C ALA A 264 7.98 -8.62 -0.68
N GLU A 265 6.76 -8.11 -0.78
CA GLU A 265 6.13 -7.28 0.25
C GLU A 265 5.99 -8.04 1.57
N LEU A 266 5.57 -9.30 1.52
CA LEU A 266 5.34 -10.10 2.73
C LEU A 266 6.64 -10.40 3.50
N THR A 267 7.81 -10.25 2.84
CA THR A 267 9.11 -10.34 3.53
C THR A 267 9.46 -9.08 4.33
N THR A 268 8.77 -7.96 4.10
CA THR A 268 9.01 -6.70 4.81
C THR A 268 8.22 -6.58 6.11
N VAL A 269 7.22 -7.46 6.31
CA VAL A 269 6.31 -7.41 7.46
C VAL A 269 7.09 -7.55 8.77
N GLY A 270 6.81 -6.65 9.71
CA GLY A 270 7.52 -6.57 11.01
C GLY A 270 8.94 -5.99 10.92
N LEU A 271 9.46 -5.68 9.73
CA LEU A 271 10.72 -4.96 9.56
C LEU A 271 10.51 -3.47 9.29
N GLN A 272 9.37 -3.11 8.70
CA GLN A 272 9.01 -1.72 8.41
C GLN A 272 7.54 -1.47 8.75
N ASN A 273 7.24 -0.34 9.41
CA ASN A 273 5.85 0.09 9.65
C ASN A 273 5.23 0.74 8.40
N GLN A 274 6.07 1.32 7.54
CA GLN A 274 5.70 1.95 6.27
C GLN A 274 6.68 1.47 5.20
N THR A 275 6.16 0.88 4.12
CA THR A 275 7.00 0.28 3.07
C THR A 275 6.41 0.49 1.68
N ASN A 276 7.23 0.46 0.65
CA ASN A 276 6.78 0.35 -0.73
C ASN A 276 6.69 -1.12 -1.21
N GLY A 277 6.94 -2.09 -0.32
CA GLY A 277 6.73 -3.54 -0.52
C GLY A 277 7.72 -4.23 -1.47
N TYR A 278 8.38 -3.50 -2.36
CA TYR A 278 9.24 -4.08 -3.39
C TYR A 278 10.47 -3.21 -3.61
N PHE A 279 11.65 -3.82 -3.74
CA PHE A 279 12.93 -3.08 -3.70
C PHE A 279 13.03 -1.94 -4.75
N PRO A 280 12.74 -2.16 -6.05
CA PRO A 280 12.66 -1.07 -7.02
C PRO A 280 11.68 0.04 -6.62
N HIS A 281 10.52 -0.32 -6.06
CA HIS A 281 9.55 0.66 -5.56
C HIS A 281 10.08 1.45 -4.36
N ALA A 282 10.85 0.82 -3.46
CA ALA A 282 11.48 1.50 -2.34
C ALA A 282 12.57 2.47 -2.78
N VAL A 283 13.36 2.12 -3.79
CA VAL A 283 14.33 3.05 -4.40
C VAL A 283 13.59 4.25 -5.01
N MET A 284 12.53 4.00 -5.78
CA MET A 284 11.71 5.08 -6.34
C MET A 284 11.11 5.97 -5.24
N GLY A 285 10.54 5.39 -4.19
CA GLY A 285 9.99 6.11 -3.05
C GLY A 285 11.03 6.95 -2.32
N TRP A 286 12.24 6.43 -2.14
CA TRP A 286 13.34 7.18 -1.55
C TRP A 286 13.77 8.36 -2.43
N VAL A 287 13.94 8.15 -3.74
CA VAL A 287 14.27 9.23 -4.68
C VAL A 287 13.21 10.33 -4.64
N THR A 288 11.93 9.98 -4.73
CA THR A 288 10.83 10.97 -4.80
C THR A 288 10.56 11.67 -3.47
N THR A 289 10.98 11.13 -2.33
CA THR A 289 10.74 11.75 -1.02
C THR A 289 11.95 12.37 -0.36
N LYS A 290 13.17 11.98 -0.76
CA LYS A 290 14.42 12.43 -0.12
C LYS A 290 15.33 13.23 -1.05
N LEU A 291 15.35 12.94 -2.35
CA LEU A 291 16.25 13.61 -3.29
C LEU A 291 15.55 14.70 -4.10
N VAL A 292 14.34 14.42 -4.58
CA VAL A 292 13.64 15.32 -5.48
C VAL A 292 12.73 16.27 -4.67
N PRO A 293 12.84 17.60 -4.86
CA PRO A 293 11.90 18.55 -4.28
C PRO A 293 10.45 18.20 -4.60
N THR A 294 9.57 18.28 -3.60
CA THR A 294 8.16 17.87 -3.74
C THR A 294 7.44 18.62 -4.86
N SER A 295 7.77 19.89 -5.10
CA SER A 295 7.22 20.67 -6.22
C SER A 295 7.50 20.05 -7.59
N ILE A 296 8.69 19.47 -7.78
CA ILE A 296 9.08 18.79 -9.03
C ILE A 296 8.32 17.46 -9.14
N VAL A 297 8.19 16.70 -8.05
CA VAL A 297 7.42 15.44 -8.05
C VAL A 297 5.95 15.69 -8.43
N ILE A 298 5.34 16.71 -7.83
CA ILE A 298 3.97 17.14 -8.15
C ILE A 298 3.87 17.56 -9.62
N PHE A 299 4.82 18.35 -10.12
CA PHE A 299 4.85 18.80 -11.51
C PHE A 299 4.94 17.63 -12.51
N LEU A 300 5.84 16.67 -12.26
CA LEU A 300 6.01 15.48 -13.11
C LEU A 300 4.76 14.59 -13.08
N GLY A 301 4.19 14.35 -11.89
CA GLY A 301 2.93 13.63 -11.72
C GLY A 301 1.77 14.29 -12.47
N ALA A 302 1.60 15.60 -12.31
CA ALA A 302 0.59 16.37 -13.02
C ALA A 302 0.76 16.30 -14.54
N SER A 303 1.99 16.41 -15.03
CA SER A 303 2.31 16.33 -16.46
C SER A 303 1.95 14.96 -17.03
N MET A 304 2.33 13.88 -16.34
CA MET A 304 1.96 12.52 -16.71
C MET A 304 0.43 12.34 -16.75
N ASN A 305 -0.27 12.81 -15.72
CA ASN A 305 -1.72 12.67 -15.62
C ASN A 305 -2.45 13.47 -16.72
N ARG A 306 -1.96 14.66 -17.08
CA ARG A 306 -2.51 15.44 -18.22
C ARG A 306 -2.34 14.70 -19.54
N VAL A 307 -1.20 14.07 -19.79
CA VAL A 307 -0.97 13.25 -21.00
C VAL A 307 -1.94 12.06 -21.03
N GLN A 308 -2.09 11.34 -19.93
CA GLN A 308 -3.03 10.21 -19.84
C GLN A 308 -4.47 10.65 -20.09
N ARG A 309 -4.89 11.79 -19.51
CA ARG A 309 -6.19 12.40 -19.72
C ARG A 309 -6.42 12.73 -21.19
N SER A 310 -5.53 13.50 -21.81
CA SER A 310 -5.64 13.90 -23.21
C SER A 310 -5.71 12.69 -24.14
N GLY A 311 -4.88 11.68 -23.91
CA GLY A 311 -4.92 10.43 -24.68
C GLY A 311 -6.23 9.66 -24.50
N TYR A 312 -6.80 9.64 -23.29
CA TYR A 312 -8.10 9.01 -23.04
C TYR A 312 -9.23 9.75 -23.77
N LEU A 313 -9.31 11.08 -23.62
CA LEU A 313 -10.35 11.90 -24.25
C LEU A 313 -10.28 11.82 -25.79
N HIS A 314 -9.07 11.82 -26.35
CA HIS A 314 -8.86 11.63 -27.79
C HIS A 314 -9.42 10.28 -28.27
N ARG A 315 -9.08 9.17 -27.59
CA ARG A 315 -9.62 7.84 -27.92
C ARG A 315 -11.13 7.76 -27.74
N ARG A 316 -11.70 8.45 -26.75
CA ARG A 316 -13.15 8.52 -26.55
C ARG A 316 -13.84 9.20 -27.72
N LYS A 317 -13.33 10.37 -28.15
CA LYS A 317 -13.83 11.12 -29.31
C LYS A 317 -13.79 10.28 -30.60
N LEU A 318 -12.70 9.54 -30.84
CA LEU A 318 -12.60 8.65 -31.99
C LEU A 318 -13.63 7.51 -31.97
N ARG A 319 -13.95 6.96 -30.79
CA ARG A 319 -14.99 5.93 -30.64
C ARG A 319 -16.38 6.50 -30.88
N GLU A 320 -16.67 7.69 -30.36
CA GLU A 320 -17.94 8.40 -30.59
C GLU A 320 -18.13 8.72 -32.08
N MET A 321 -17.08 9.17 -32.77
CA MET A 321 -17.12 9.40 -34.22
C MET A 321 -17.36 8.11 -35.01
N LYS A 322 -16.66 7.01 -34.66
CA LYS A 322 -16.85 5.72 -35.33
C LYS A 322 -18.28 5.19 -35.13
N ASN A 323 -18.81 5.27 -33.92
CA ASN A 323 -20.15 4.79 -33.60
C ASN A 323 -21.23 5.69 -34.22
N GLY A 324 -21.02 7.02 -34.22
CA GLY A 324 -21.92 7.98 -34.87
C GLY A 324 -21.88 7.91 -36.40
N ALA A 325 -20.75 7.51 -36.99
CA ALA A 325 -20.66 7.21 -38.42
C ALA A 325 -21.38 5.89 -38.77
N SER A 326 -21.29 4.87 -37.92
CA SER A 326 -21.99 3.59 -38.08
C SER A 326 -23.51 3.72 -38.02
N LEU A 327 -24.04 4.71 -37.28
CA LEU A 327 -25.48 4.99 -37.18
C LEU A 327 -26.04 5.85 -38.31
N LYS A 328 -25.18 6.42 -39.17
CA LYS A 328 -25.59 7.22 -40.34
C LYS A 328 -25.49 6.47 -41.67
N SER A 329 -25.04 5.22 -41.64
CA SER A 329 -24.80 4.38 -42.83
C SER A 329 -25.75 3.19 -42.96
N GLU A 330 -26.87 3.20 -42.22
CA GLU A 330 -28.02 2.28 -42.37
C GLU A 330 -29.25 3.08 -42.77
#